data_AF-A0A520W0H5-F1
#
_entry.id   AF-A0A520W0H5-F1
#
_cell.length_a   1.000
_cell.length_b   1.000
_cell.length_c   1.000
_cell.angle_alpha   90.00
_cell.angle_beta   90.00
_cell.angle_gamma   90.00
#
_symmetry.space_group_name_H-M   'P 1'
#
loop_
_entity.id
_entity.type
_entity.pdbx_description
1 polymer ?
#
loop_
_entity_poly.entity_id
_entity_poly.type
_entity_poly.pdbx_seq_one_letter_code
_entity_poly.pdbx_strand_id
1 'polypeptide(L)'
;MPKIFSQLNNSIFYSFNDKKDYYLLLIMEKSKLIWMNGEFVNWEDATVSVMSHTLHYGTGVFEGIRARECPKGTSIFRLNDHVDRLYNSAKAYNMNIPYDKEVITQAIKDSVHLNNLTSAYIRPLVFFGEGEMGLLPSDVPVCVSISAWSWGAYLGDEAGNNGVKVCISKWKRISPESFIPTAKGVGGYMNSTLAKIDAVNNGYDDAIMFGDGDVVAEGSGQNLFLIKNNKITTPPIETGALGGITRKTVIEIANNLNFELTEQNISKEDLLSADELFFTGTATEVIGVVSVDNSNIGNGSPGDVTNAIRKKYLEIVNGNDANSDNYLTLVK
;
A
#
# COMPACT_ATOMS: atom_id res chain seq x y z
N MET A 1 44.47 1.15 -14.38
CA MET A 1 43.39 1.93 -15.01
C MET A 1 42.29 2.15 -13.98
N PRO A 2 42.16 3.33 -13.38
CA PRO A 2 40.93 3.74 -12.70
C PRO A 2 40.25 4.78 -13.57
N LYS A 3 39.05 4.50 -14.09
CA LYS A 3 38.23 5.52 -14.75
C LYS A 3 36.80 5.48 -14.23
N ILE A 4 36.49 6.57 -13.52
CA ILE A 4 35.30 7.39 -13.69
C ILE A 4 33.98 6.71 -13.30
N PHE A 5 33.56 6.92 -12.05
CA PHE A 5 32.17 7.28 -11.71
C PHE A 5 32.19 8.15 -10.45
N SER A 6 32.67 9.39 -10.61
CA SER A 6 32.36 10.49 -9.71
C SER A 6 31.89 11.65 -10.58
N GLN A 7 30.72 12.21 -10.24
CA GLN A 7 30.00 13.27 -10.94
C GLN A 7 29.11 12.82 -12.11
N LEU A 8 27.87 12.47 -11.79
CA LEU A 8 26.71 12.80 -12.62
C LEU A 8 25.62 13.40 -11.73
N ASN A 9 25.87 14.63 -11.27
CA ASN A 9 24.80 15.62 -11.17
C ASN A 9 24.55 16.13 -12.59
N ASN A 10 23.42 15.77 -13.19
CA ASN A 10 22.65 16.58 -14.15
C ASN A 10 21.56 15.73 -14.82
N SER A 11 20.31 16.01 -14.44
CA SER A 11 19.19 16.24 -15.38
C SER A 11 19.20 15.46 -16.70
N ILE A 12 18.60 14.25 -16.68
CA ILE A 12 17.95 13.70 -17.88
C ILE A 12 16.46 14.08 -17.78
N PHE A 13 16.11 15.20 -18.42
CA PHE A 13 14.73 15.57 -18.67
C PHE A 13 14.16 14.62 -19.74
N TYR A 14 13.28 13.71 -19.35
CA TYR A 14 12.24 13.27 -20.28
C TYR A 14 11.20 14.41 -20.37
N SER A 15 11.02 14.96 -21.57
CA SER A 15 9.98 15.94 -21.85
C SER A 15 8.62 15.23 -21.84
N PHE A 16 7.96 15.28 -20.68
CA PHE A 16 6.51 15.11 -20.56
C PHE A 16 5.99 16.44 -20.01
N ASN A 17 5.41 17.27 -20.89
CA ASN A 17 4.79 18.53 -20.48
C ASN A 17 3.63 18.27 -19.50
N ASP A 18 3.48 19.17 -18.54
CA ASP A 18 2.41 19.36 -17.54
C ASP A 18 2.31 18.42 -16.32
N LYS A 19 3.16 17.39 -16.16
CA LYS A 19 3.18 16.53 -14.93
C LYS A 19 4.37 16.74 -13.98
N LYS A 20 5.25 17.72 -14.21
CA LYS A 20 6.49 17.90 -13.43
C LYS A 20 6.27 18.05 -11.92
N ASP A 21 5.19 18.71 -11.50
CA ASP A 21 4.93 18.96 -10.08
C ASP A 21 4.44 17.71 -9.33
N TYR A 22 3.74 16.79 -10.02
CA TYR A 22 3.37 15.48 -9.45
C TYR A 22 4.58 14.58 -9.19
N TYR A 23 5.63 14.66 -10.02
CA TYR A 23 6.84 13.86 -9.84
C TYR A 23 7.80 14.43 -8.78
N LEU A 24 7.79 15.75 -8.55
CA LEU A 24 8.54 16.40 -7.46
C LEU A 24 8.05 15.95 -6.07
N LEU A 25 6.78 15.57 -5.93
CA LEU A 25 6.17 15.06 -4.70
C LEU A 25 6.55 13.60 -4.34
N LEU A 26 7.28 12.90 -5.22
CA LEU A 26 7.63 11.49 -5.05
C LEU A 26 9.12 11.24 -4.74
N ILE A 27 9.94 12.30 -4.66
CA ILE A 27 11.33 12.15 -4.23
C ILE A 27 11.32 11.86 -2.72
N MET A 28 11.63 10.61 -2.37
CA MET A 28 11.76 10.18 -0.99
C MET A 28 12.91 10.93 -0.31
N GLU A 29 12.58 11.74 0.69
CA GLU A 29 13.59 12.32 1.59
C GLU A 29 14.11 11.21 2.52
N LYS A 30 15.38 10.88 2.36
CA LYS A 30 16.04 9.84 3.18
C LYS A 30 16.03 10.27 4.64
N SER A 31 15.65 9.35 5.52
CA SER A 31 15.85 9.53 6.96
C SER A 31 17.28 9.17 7.37
N LYS A 32 17.63 9.34 8.65
CA LYS A 32 19.00 9.15 9.14
C LYS A 32 19.32 7.68 9.35
N LEU A 33 18.38 6.93 9.92
CA LEU A 33 18.59 5.57 10.40
C LEU A 33 17.58 4.59 9.77
N ILE A 34 18.03 3.37 9.54
CA ILE A 34 17.21 2.21 9.18
C ILE A 34 17.48 1.13 10.23
N TRP A 35 16.42 0.48 10.72
CA TRP A 35 16.59 -0.73 11.51
C TRP A 35 16.86 -1.89 10.57
N MET A 36 17.96 -2.61 10.74
CA MET A 36 18.40 -3.71 9.90
C MET A 36 18.91 -4.83 10.81
N ASN A 37 18.27 -6.00 10.76
CA ASN A 37 18.70 -7.21 11.48
C ASN A 37 19.04 -7.01 12.96
N GLY A 38 18.22 -6.25 13.71
CA GLY A 38 18.37 -6.08 15.16
C GLY A 38 19.02 -4.76 15.59
N GLU A 39 19.61 -4.00 14.67
CA GLU A 39 20.33 -2.76 14.98
C GLU A 39 19.89 -1.59 14.09
N PHE A 40 20.07 -0.37 14.59
CA PHE A 40 19.93 0.83 13.77
C PHE A 40 21.26 1.18 13.13
N VAL A 41 21.28 1.22 11.79
CA VAL A 41 22.42 1.64 10.98
C VAL A 41 22.11 2.96 10.28
N ASN A 42 23.12 3.67 9.79
CA ASN A 42 22.86 4.84 8.94
C ASN A 42 22.16 4.39 7.66
N TRP A 43 21.33 5.27 7.09
CA TRP A 43 20.57 4.98 5.88
C TRP A 43 21.44 4.42 4.74
N GLU A 44 22.63 5.00 4.51
CA GLU A 44 23.54 4.58 3.44
C GLU A 44 24.24 3.25 3.73
N ASP A 45 24.30 2.82 4.99
CA ASP A 45 24.96 1.57 5.41
C ASP A 45 23.99 0.37 5.33
N ALA A 46 22.67 0.62 5.23
CA ALA A 46 21.63 -0.39 5.07
C ALA A 46 21.64 -1.00 3.65
N THR A 47 22.67 -1.79 3.38
CA THR A 47 22.93 -2.43 2.08
C THR A 47 22.70 -3.93 2.11
N VAL A 48 22.49 -4.52 0.94
CA VAL A 48 22.40 -5.97 0.73
C VAL A 48 23.25 -6.36 -0.47
N SER A 49 23.76 -7.59 -0.50
CA SER A 49 24.45 -8.11 -1.68
C SER A 49 23.49 -8.16 -2.87
N VAL A 50 24.00 -7.84 -4.07
CA VAL A 50 23.25 -8.04 -5.32
C VAL A 50 22.91 -9.52 -5.57
N MET A 51 23.57 -10.44 -4.86
CA MET A 51 23.27 -11.87 -4.86
C MET A 51 22.23 -12.28 -3.82
N SER A 52 21.52 -11.34 -3.21
CA SER A 52 20.42 -11.65 -2.30
C SER A 52 19.30 -12.37 -3.03
N HIS A 53 18.87 -13.53 -2.53
CA HIS A 53 17.90 -14.41 -3.18
C HIS A 53 16.61 -13.68 -3.57
N THR A 54 16.13 -12.79 -2.71
CA THR A 54 14.91 -11.99 -2.96
C THR A 54 15.02 -11.06 -4.17
N LEU A 55 16.22 -10.55 -4.49
CA LEU A 55 16.41 -9.68 -5.65
C LEU A 55 16.24 -10.43 -6.98
N HIS A 56 16.51 -11.74 -6.99
CA HIS A 56 16.42 -12.59 -8.19
C HIS A 56 15.08 -13.32 -8.30
N TYR A 57 14.49 -13.70 -7.17
CA TYR A 57 13.32 -14.58 -7.14
C TYR A 57 12.06 -13.94 -6.53
N GLY A 58 12.14 -12.71 -6.02
CA GLY A 58 10.99 -12.02 -5.42
C GLY A 58 10.49 -12.63 -4.11
N THR A 59 11.29 -13.47 -3.46
CA THR A 59 10.97 -14.23 -2.24
C THR A 59 11.11 -13.39 -0.97
N GLY A 60 10.21 -12.43 -0.80
CA GLY A 60 10.12 -11.62 0.41
C GLY A 60 8.69 -11.18 0.68
N VAL A 61 8.46 -10.61 1.86
CA VAL A 61 7.19 -10.02 2.27
C VAL A 61 7.43 -8.66 2.90
N PHE A 62 6.42 -7.79 2.85
CA PHE A 62 6.58 -6.44 3.39
C PHE A 62 5.27 -5.88 3.91
N GLU A 63 5.38 -4.75 4.62
CA GLU A 63 4.25 -3.96 5.06
C GLU A 63 4.32 -2.51 4.61
N GLY A 64 3.16 -1.86 4.59
CA GLY A 64 3.04 -0.43 4.36
C GLY A 64 2.23 0.17 5.49
N ILE A 65 2.87 0.96 6.35
CA ILE A 65 2.30 1.49 7.59
C ILE A 65 2.41 3.01 7.58
N ARG A 66 1.46 3.70 8.23
CA ARG A 66 1.45 5.16 8.36
C ARG A 66 1.56 5.57 9.83
N ALA A 67 2.41 6.56 10.08
CA ALA A 67 2.40 7.35 11.29
C ALA A 67 1.90 8.76 10.98
N ARG A 68 1.11 9.33 11.88
CA ARG A 68 0.60 10.71 11.79
C ARG A 68 0.67 11.40 13.13
N GLU A 69 0.85 12.71 13.08
CA GLU A 69 0.73 13.55 14.25
C GLU A 69 -0.75 13.63 14.66
N CYS A 70 -1.03 13.37 15.93
CA CYS A 70 -2.35 13.53 16.52
C CYS A 70 -2.25 14.36 17.81
N PRO A 71 -3.38 14.78 18.43
CA PRO A 71 -3.35 15.60 19.64
C PRO A 71 -2.55 15.01 20.82
N LYS A 72 -2.38 13.69 20.87
CA LYS A 72 -1.62 12.98 21.93
C LYS A 72 -0.12 12.81 21.60
N GLY A 73 0.28 13.16 20.38
CA GLY A 73 1.61 12.96 19.80
C GLY A 73 1.57 12.10 18.54
N THR A 74 2.73 11.77 17.97
CA THR A 74 2.77 10.89 16.80
C THR A 74 2.28 9.49 17.13
N SER A 75 1.37 8.99 16.30
CA SER A 75 0.73 7.69 16.45
C SER A 75 0.80 6.88 15.15
N ILE A 76 0.89 5.56 15.28
CA ILE A 76 0.90 4.61 14.19
C ILE A 76 -0.46 3.95 14.10
N PHE A 77 -1.08 4.03 12.93
CA PHE A 77 -2.42 3.48 12.71
C PHE A 77 -2.38 1.96 12.51
N ARG A 78 -3.18 1.24 13.30
CA ARG A 78 -3.38 -0.21 13.28
C ARG A 78 -2.08 -1.02 13.27
N LEU A 79 -1.09 -0.60 14.07
CA LEU A 79 0.24 -1.22 14.12
C LEU A 79 0.16 -2.74 14.33
N ASN A 80 -0.65 -3.20 15.29
CA ASN A 80 -0.79 -4.63 15.57
C ASN A 80 -1.35 -5.41 14.37
N ASP A 81 -2.37 -4.88 13.68
CA ASP A 81 -2.92 -5.55 12.48
C ASP A 81 -1.86 -5.66 11.37
N HIS A 82 -1.03 -4.63 11.19
CA HIS A 82 0.06 -4.64 10.22
C HIS A 82 1.15 -5.65 10.58
N VAL A 83 1.58 -5.68 11.84
CA VAL A 83 2.57 -6.66 12.31
C VAL A 83 2.01 -8.08 12.18
N ASP A 84 0.76 -8.32 12.56
CA ASP A 84 0.13 -9.62 12.40
C ASP A 84 0.12 -10.08 10.93
N ARG A 85 -0.22 -9.17 10.00
CA ARG A 85 -0.22 -9.49 8.57
C ARG A 85 1.18 -9.72 8.01
N LEU A 86 2.20 -9.03 8.50
CA LEU A 86 3.61 -9.28 8.14
C LEU A 86 4.00 -10.73 8.46
N TYR A 87 3.70 -11.19 9.68
CA TYR A 87 3.99 -12.56 10.12
C TYR A 87 3.14 -13.60 9.39
N ASN A 88 1.85 -13.31 9.16
CA ASN A 88 0.98 -14.20 8.39
C ASN A 88 1.48 -14.34 6.94
N SER A 89 1.95 -13.25 6.33
CA SER A 89 2.53 -13.27 4.99
C SER A 89 3.83 -14.07 4.95
N ALA A 90 4.72 -13.87 5.93
CA ALA A 90 5.97 -14.63 6.05
C ALA A 90 5.68 -16.13 6.19
N LYS A 91 4.75 -16.49 7.08
CA LYS A 91 4.30 -17.88 7.27
C LYS A 91 3.73 -18.49 5.99
N ALA A 92 2.91 -17.76 5.24
CA ALA A 92 2.32 -18.24 3.99
C ALA A 92 3.38 -18.60 2.93
N TYR A 93 4.54 -17.93 2.95
CA TYR A 93 5.67 -18.20 2.07
C TYR A 93 6.80 -19.00 2.74
N ASN A 94 6.52 -19.70 3.84
CA ASN A 94 7.49 -20.51 4.59
C ASN A 94 8.75 -19.73 5.03
N MET A 95 8.60 -18.45 5.35
CA MET A 95 9.67 -17.62 5.90
C MET A 95 9.51 -17.53 7.42
N ASN A 96 10.57 -17.86 8.15
CA ASN A 96 10.63 -17.66 9.59
C ASN A 96 11.29 -16.32 9.91
N ILE A 97 10.54 -15.38 10.49
CA ILE A 97 11.09 -14.10 10.95
C ILE A 97 11.93 -14.39 12.22
N PRO A 98 13.22 -14.01 12.28
CA PRO A 98 14.10 -14.36 13.41
C PRO A 98 13.94 -13.43 14.63
N TYR A 99 12.80 -12.74 14.73
CA TYR A 99 12.46 -11.83 15.81
C TYR A 99 11.02 -12.07 16.23
N ASP A 100 10.71 -11.77 17.49
CA ASP A 100 9.33 -11.80 17.98
C ASP A 100 8.55 -10.57 17.54
N LYS A 101 7.21 -10.65 17.58
CA LYS A 101 6.33 -9.55 17.18
C LYS A 101 6.59 -8.28 17.98
N GLU A 102 6.91 -8.42 19.25
CA GLU A 102 7.20 -7.32 20.18
C GLU A 102 8.46 -6.56 19.75
N VAL A 103 9.50 -7.28 19.32
CA VAL A 103 10.75 -6.68 18.80
C VAL A 103 10.47 -5.90 17.53
N ILE A 104 9.74 -6.49 16.58
CA ILE A 104 9.36 -5.82 15.33
C ILE A 104 8.47 -4.59 15.59
N THR A 105 7.52 -4.70 16.51
CA THR A 105 6.64 -3.61 16.91
C THR A 105 7.45 -2.44 17.49
N GLN A 106 8.39 -2.72 18.39
CA GLN A 106 9.23 -1.69 18.96
C GLN A 106 10.17 -1.07 17.92
N ALA A 107 10.79 -1.88 17.06
CA ALA A 107 11.65 -1.39 15.98
C ALA A 107 10.90 -0.48 14.99
N ILE A 108 9.61 -0.74 14.72
CA ILE A 108 8.74 0.14 13.94
C ILE A 108 8.53 1.48 14.65
N LYS A 109 8.22 1.47 15.96
CA LYS A 109 8.08 2.72 16.74
C LYS A 109 9.39 3.52 16.76
N ASP A 110 10.50 2.85 17.05
CA ASP A 110 11.82 3.45 17.15
C ASP A 110 12.26 4.04 15.81
N SER A 111 11.91 3.41 14.69
CA SER A 111 12.19 3.94 13.35
C SER A 111 11.53 5.29 13.10
N VAL A 112 10.37 5.56 13.70
CA VAL A 112 9.71 6.87 13.66
C VAL A 112 10.35 7.82 14.66
N HIS A 113 10.55 7.36 15.90
CA HIS A 113 11.07 8.17 17.00
C HIS A 113 12.50 8.68 16.74
N LEU A 114 13.45 7.78 16.46
CA LEU A 114 14.87 8.10 16.31
C LEU A 114 15.14 8.96 15.06
N ASN A 115 14.29 8.86 14.05
CA ASN A 115 14.34 9.71 12.87
C ASN A 115 13.60 11.05 13.05
N ASN A 116 13.01 11.32 14.22
CA ASN A 116 12.25 12.54 14.55
C ASN A 116 11.10 12.82 13.59
N LEU A 117 10.37 11.77 13.19
CA LEU A 117 9.28 11.89 12.22
C LEU A 117 7.95 12.12 12.94
N THR A 118 7.21 13.16 12.53
CA THR A 118 5.85 13.42 13.03
C THR A 118 4.77 12.88 12.11
N SER A 119 5.04 12.78 10.81
CA SER A 119 4.24 12.11 9.80
C SER A 119 5.15 11.25 8.95
N ALA A 120 4.87 9.95 8.85
CA ALA A 120 5.76 9.01 8.18
C ALA A 120 5.01 7.92 7.41
N TYR A 121 5.68 7.41 6.40
CA TYR A 121 5.41 6.07 5.88
C TYR A 121 6.52 5.14 6.37
N ILE A 122 6.13 3.94 6.80
CA ILE A 122 7.03 2.92 7.35
C ILE A 122 6.92 1.66 6.49
N ARG A 123 8.08 1.07 6.18
CA ARG A 123 8.24 -0.11 5.32
C ARG A 123 9.05 -1.18 6.05
N PRO A 124 8.41 -2.04 6.84
CA PRO A 124 8.98 -3.32 7.20
C PRO A 124 9.11 -4.18 5.94
N LEU A 125 10.27 -4.80 5.76
CA LEU A 125 10.58 -5.73 4.68
C LEU A 125 11.31 -6.93 5.27
N VAL A 126 10.79 -8.13 5.03
CA VAL A 126 11.37 -9.41 5.39
C VAL A 126 11.77 -10.11 4.09
N PHE A 127 13.01 -10.54 3.97
CA PHE A 127 13.55 -11.02 2.71
C PHE A 127 14.63 -12.08 2.94
N PHE A 128 14.75 -13.03 2.02
CA PHE A 128 15.94 -13.89 1.97
C PHE A 128 17.15 -13.09 1.47
N GLY A 129 18.23 -13.13 2.25
CA GLY A 129 19.51 -12.46 1.98
C GLY A 129 20.39 -13.22 0.99
N GLU A 130 21.70 -13.05 1.12
CA GLU A 130 22.71 -13.75 0.32
C GLU A 130 22.96 -15.17 0.82
N GLY A 131 23.11 -16.11 -0.09
CA GLY A 131 23.36 -17.51 0.21
C GLY A 131 23.32 -18.37 -1.05
N GLU A 132 22.80 -19.58 -0.93
CA GLU A 132 22.59 -20.47 -2.07
C GLU A 132 21.61 -19.87 -3.10
N MET A 133 21.89 -20.09 -4.39
CA MET A 133 21.08 -19.56 -5.52
C MET A 133 20.13 -20.61 -6.12
N GLY A 134 19.95 -21.75 -5.45
CA GLY A 134 18.87 -22.68 -5.83
C GLY A 134 17.51 -22.07 -5.51
N LEU A 135 16.45 -22.50 -6.20
CA LEU A 135 15.07 -22.04 -5.91
C LEU A 135 14.60 -22.39 -4.49
N LEU A 136 15.21 -23.39 -3.87
CA LEU A 136 14.96 -23.78 -2.49
C LEU A 136 15.93 -23.02 -1.57
N PRO A 137 15.47 -22.02 -0.79
CA PRO A 137 16.35 -21.21 0.07
C PRO A 137 16.58 -21.90 1.43
N SER A 138 17.11 -23.13 1.43
CA SER A 138 17.25 -23.93 2.67
C SER A 138 18.16 -23.30 3.72
N ASP A 139 19.33 -22.82 3.29
CA ASP A 139 20.35 -22.23 4.18
C ASP A 139 20.52 -20.72 3.96
N VAL A 140 19.56 -20.08 3.27
CA VAL A 140 19.59 -18.64 3.02
C VAL A 140 19.00 -17.90 4.22
N PRO A 141 19.72 -16.94 4.83
CA PRO A 141 19.23 -16.23 6.00
C PRO A 141 18.00 -15.38 5.67
N VAL A 142 17.03 -15.35 6.59
CA VAL A 142 15.93 -14.39 6.56
C VAL A 142 16.39 -13.10 7.24
N CYS A 143 16.47 -12.03 6.46
CA CYS A 143 16.80 -10.69 6.91
C CYS A 143 15.53 -9.85 7.08
N VAL A 144 15.62 -8.84 7.95
CA VAL A 144 14.53 -7.90 8.21
C VAL A 144 15.07 -6.48 8.23
N SER A 145 14.44 -5.59 7.47
CA SER A 145 14.71 -4.15 7.50
C SER A 145 13.43 -3.38 7.76
N ILE A 146 13.51 -2.31 8.57
CA ILE A 146 12.41 -1.38 8.80
C ILE A 146 12.92 0.02 8.50
N SER A 147 12.37 0.61 7.46
CA SER A 147 12.67 1.99 7.06
C SER A 147 11.46 2.87 7.33
N ALA A 148 11.68 4.10 7.75
CA ALA A 148 10.65 5.12 7.88
C ALA A 148 11.15 6.43 7.26
N TRP A 149 10.27 7.16 6.60
CA TRP A 149 10.59 8.47 6.02
C TRP A 149 9.37 9.38 6.02
N SER A 150 9.62 10.68 5.91
CA SER A 150 8.56 11.68 5.76
C SER A 150 7.76 11.40 4.50
N TRP A 151 6.44 11.27 4.63
CA TRP A 151 5.55 11.11 3.49
C TRP A 151 4.31 11.99 3.70
N GLY A 152 4.08 12.94 2.79
CA GLY A 152 2.85 13.74 2.72
C GLY A 152 1.61 12.93 2.30
N ALA A 153 0.55 13.57 1.80
CA ALA A 153 -0.56 12.85 1.18
C ALA A 153 -0.07 12.19 -0.13
N TYR A 154 -0.27 10.87 -0.31
CA TYR A 154 0.28 10.10 -1.45
C TYR A 154 -0.16 10.63 -2.82
N LEU A 155 -1.38 11.17 -2.90
CA LEU A 155 -1.92 11.78 -4.11
C LEU A 155 -2.18 13.31 -3.93
N GLY A 156 -1.76 13.89 -2.81
CA GLY A 156 -2.10 15.27 -2.43
C GLY A 156 -3.54 15.44 -1.92
N ASP A 157 -3.80 16.56 -1.23
CA ASP A 157 -5.15 16.89 -0.74
C ASP A 157 -6.15 17.13 -1.88
N GLU A 158 -5.67 17.63 -3.02
CA GLU A 158 -6.48 17.87 -4.23
C GLU A 158 -7.03 16.58 -4.82
N ALA A 159 -6.24 15.49 -4.90
CA ALA A 159 -6.74 14.22 -5.42
C ALA A 159 -7.79 13.59 -4.50
N GLY A 160 -7.70 13.82 -3.18
CA GLY A 160 -8.75 13.42 -2.25
C GLY A 160 -10.11 14.08 -2.53
N ASN A 161 -10.12 15.28 -3.13
CA ASN A 161 -11.32 16.02 -3.47
C ASN A 161 -11.78 15.83 -4.93
N ASN A 162 -10.83 15.62 -5.85
CA ASN A 162 -11.11 15.48 -7.29
C ASN A 162 -11.30 14.03 -7.73
N GLY A 163 -10.82 13.06 -6.93
CA GLY A 163 -10.78 11.66 -7.28
C GLY A 163 -9.77 11.33 -8.39
N VAL A 164 -9.79 10.07 -8.84
CA VAL A 164 -8.88 9.53 -9.86
C VAL A 164 -9.63 8.96 -11.06
N LYS A 165 -8.97 9.01 -12.22
CA LYS A 165 -9.43 8.38 -13.47
C LYS A 165 -8.65 7.10 -13.69
N VAL A 166 -9.35 5.99 -13.88
CA VAL A 166 -8.74 4.67 -13.98
C VAL A 166 -9.15 3.96 -15.25
N CYS A 167 -8.39 2.93 -15.62
CA CYS A 167 -8.78 2.02 -16.70
C CYS A 167 -9.00 0.60 -16.17
N ILE A 168 -9.72 -0.22 -16.94
CA ILE A 168 -9.71 -1.66 -16.71
C ILE A 168 -8.39 -2.21 -17.26
N SER A 169 -7.61 -2.84 -16.38
CA SER A 169 -6.31 -3.42 -16.72
C SER A 169 -6.47 -4.59 -17.72
N LYS A 170 -5.61 -4.63 -18.73
CA LYS A 170 -5.43 -5.85 -19.56
C LYS A 170 -4.78 -7.01 -18.80
N TRP A 171 -4.04 -6.71 -17.73
CA TRP A 171 -3.45 -7.72 -16.84
C TRP A 171 -4.48 -8.15 -15.81
N LYS A 172 -4.72 -9.45 -15.76
CA LYS A 172 -5.49 -10.09 -14.68
C LYS A 172 -4.73 -10.04 -13.37
N ARG A 173 -5.48 -10.00 -12.27
CA ARG A 173 -4.94 -10.17 -10.92
C ARG A 173 -4.41 -11.60 -10.77
N ILE A 174 -3.44 -11.77 -9.89
CA ILE A 174 -2.86 -13.08 -9.63
C ILE A 174 -3.94 -14.01 -9.09
N SER A 175 -4.13 -15.15 -9.77
CA SER A 175 -5.09 -16.18 -9.37
C SER A 175 -4.68 -16.82 -8.02
N PRO A 176 -5.61 -16.94 -7.06
CA PRO A 176 -5.40 -17.73 -5.84
C PRO A 176 -5.08 -19.22 -6.08
N GLU A 177 -5.36 -19.75 -7.28
CA GLU A 177 -4.96 -21.12 -7.65
C GLU A 177 -3.47 -21.23 -8.01
N SER A 178 -2.85 -20.11 -8.36
CA SER A 178 -1.45 -20.04 -8.82
C SER A 178 -0.47 -19.48 -7.79
N PHE A 179 -0.96 -18.70 -6.83
CA PHE A 179 -0.16 -17.95 -5.87
C PHE A 179 -0.98 -17.64 -4.61
N ILE A 180 -0.38 -16.94 -3.64
CA ILE A 180 -1.05 -16.55 -2.38
C ILE A 180 -1.26 -15.03 -2.34
N PRO A 181 -2.23 -14.47 -3.10
CA PRO A 181 -2.41 -13.02 -3.20
C PRO A 181 -2.84 -12.35 -1.89
N THR A 182 -3.34 -13.13 -0.93
CA THR A 182 -3.68 -12.67 0.42
C THR A 182 -2.45 -12.42 1.30
N ALA A 183 -1.28 -12.94 0.92
CA ALA A 183 0.01 -12.63 1.55
C ALA A 183 0.71 -11.50 0.80
N LYS A 184 1.21 -10.50 1.54
CA LYS A 184 1.79 -9.28 0.97
C LYS A 184 3.25 -9.48 0.54
N GLY A 185 3.43 -10.27 -0.52
CA GLY A 185 4.73 -10.68 -1.06
C GLY A 185 5.35 -9.68 -2.06
N VAL A 186 6.67 -9.67 -2.12
CA VAL A 186 7.47 -8.84 -3.05
C VAL A 186 7.22 -9.26 -4.50
N GLY A 187 7.35 -10.54 -4.82
CA GLY A 187 7.17 -11.03 -6.20
C GLY A 187 5.79 -10.73 -6.81
N GLY A 188 4.75 -10.72 -5.97
CA GLY A 188 3.38 -10.40 -6.42
C GLY A 188 3.23 -8.98 -6.96
N TYR A 189 4.08 -8.03 -6.54
CA TYR A 189 4.02 -6.64 -6.98
C TYR A 189 4.48 -6.44 -8.43
N MET A 190 5.10 -7.43 -9.08
CA MET A 190 5.38 -7.35 -10.52
C MET A 190 4.09 -7.26 -11.33
N ASN A 191 3.05 -8.04 -10.96
CA ASN A 191 1.73 -8.00 -11.58
C ASN A 191 1.08 -6.61 -11.43
N SER A 192 1.07 -6.08 -10.21
CA SER A 192 0.60 -4.72 -9.89
C SER A 192 1.35 -3.64 -10.68
N THR A 193 2.68 -3.77 -10.78
CA THR A 193 3.54 -2.80 -11.46
C THR A 193 3.25 -2.75 -12.96
N LEU A 194 3.06 -3.91 -13.60
CA LEU A 194 2.68 -3.97 -15.02
C LEU A 194 1.34 -3.26 -15.28
N ALA A 195 0.33 -3.51 -14.44
CA ALA A 195 -0.97 -2.84 -14.54
C ALA A 195 -0.84 -1.32 -14.36
N LYS A 196 -0.06 -0.87 -13.39
CA LYS A 196 0.18 0.55 -13.12
C LYS A 196 0.91 1.25 -14.26
N ILE A 197 1.98 0.64 -14.79
CA ILE A 197 2.76 1.18 -15.91
C ILE A 197 1.87 1.37 -17.13
N ASP A 198 1.08 0.37 -17.49
CA ASP A 198 0.18 0.46 -18.64
C ASP A 198 -0.88 1.55 -18.46
N ALA A 199 -1.52 1.64 -17.28
CA ALA A 199 -2.51 2.68 -17.01
C ALA A 199 -1.92 4.09 -17.15
N VAL A 200 -0.76 4.35 -16.52
CA VAL A 200 -0.10 5.65 -16.56
C VAL A 200 0.33 6.01 -17.99
N ASN A 201 0.88 5.05 -18.74
CA ASN A 201 1.27 5.25 -20.14
C ASN A 201 0.07 5.59 -21.05
N ASN A 202 -1.13 5.15 -20.69
CA ASN A 202 -2.37 5.44 -21.41
C ASN A 202 -3.14 6.65 -20.84
N GLY A 203 -2.52 7.43 -19.94
CA GLY A 203 -3.08 8.68 -19.43
C GLY A 203 -4.04 8.53 -18.25
N TYR A 204 -4.17 7.33 -17.67
CA TYR A 204 -4.93 7.08 -16.45
C TYR A 204 -4.07 7.24 -15.20
N ASP A 205 -4.70 7.45 -14.05
CA ASP A 205 -4.03 7.56 -12.76
C ASP A 205 -3.70 6.17 -12.19
N ASP A 206 -4.57 5.18 -12.37
CA ASP A 206 -4.39 3.80 -11.89
C ASP A 206 -5.21 2.81 -12.74
N ALA A 207 -5.16 1.52 -12.40
CA ALA A 207 -5.89 0.45 -13.06
C ALA A 207 -6.78 -0.33 -12.09
N ILE A 208 -7.92 -0.81 -12.56
CA ILE A 208 -8.74 -1.84 -11.91
C ILE A 208 -8.37 -3.20 -12.51
N MET A 209 -7.99 -4.14 -11.66
CA MET A 209 -7.59 -5.49 -12.03
C MET A 209 -8.72 -6.47 -11.76
N PHE A 210 -8.98 -7.34 -12.74
CA PHE A 210 -9.98 -8.39 -12.66
C PHE A 210 -9.29 -9.71 -12.29
N GLY A 211 -9.91 -10.50 -11.41
CA GLY A 211 -9.47 -11.83 -11.05
C GLY A 211 -10.00 -12.92 -11.98
N ASP A 212 -10.02 -14.15 -11.47
CA ASP A 212 -10.60 -15.31 -12.15
C ASP A 212 -12.11 -15.14 -12.31
N GLY A 213 -12.67 -15.71 -13.39
CA GLY A 213 -14.10 -15.58 -13.68
C GLY A 213 -14.55 -14.18 -14.13
N ASP A 214 -13.61 -13.32 -14.52
CA ASP A 214 -13.87 -11.95 -15.02
C ASP A 214 -14.64 -11.05 -14.03
N VAL A 215 -14.40 -11.25 -12.73
CA VAL A 215 -14.90 -10.36 -11.67
C VAL A 215 -13.82 -9.39 -11.21
N VAL A 216 -14.24 -8.22 -10.72
CA VAL A 216 -13.31 -7.22 -10.16
C VAL A 216 -12.62 -7.81 -8.93
N ALA A 217 -11.30 -7.64 -8.83
CA ALA A 217 -10.53 -7.98 -7.63
C ALA A 217 -10.18 -6.72 -6.84
N GLU A 218 -9.30 -5.87 -7.38
CA GLU A 218 -8.80 -4.67 -6.71
C GLU A 218 -8.16 -3.70 -7.71
N GLY A 219 -7.74 -2.51 -7.26
CA GLY A 219 -6.84 -1.65 -8.02
C GLY A 219 -5.42 -2.22 -8.08
N SER A 220 -4.47 -1.54 -8.74
CA SER A 220 -3.08 -2.05 -8.81
C SER A 220 -2.41 -2.20 -7.43
N GLY A 221 -2.82 -1.41 -6.43
CA GLY A 221 -2.30 -1.50 -5.06
C GLY A 221 -3.30 -1.12 -3.97
N GLN A 222 -4.60 -1.12 -4.27
CA GLN A 222 -5.68 -0.62 -3.39
C GLN A 222 -6.93 -1.49 -3.53
N ASN A 223 -7.66 -1.75 -2.44
CA ASN A 223 -8.95 -2.43 -2.55
C ASN A 223 -10.02 -1.50 -3.12
N LEU A 224 -11.04 -2.06 -3.77
CA LEU A 224 -12.13 -1.30 -4.40
C LEU A 224 -13.46 -1.47 -3.64
N PHE A 225 -14.22 -0.39 -3.58
CA PHE A 225 -15.60 -0.36 -3.11
C PHE A 225 -16.49 0.29 -4.17
N LEU A 226 -17.69 -0.25 -4.29
CA LEU A 226 -18.73 0.18 -5.19
C LEU A 226 -19.95 0.62 -4.39
N ILE A 227 -20.60 1.70 -4.82
CA ILE A 227 -21.87 2.15 -4.26
C ILE A 227 -22.92 2.10 -5.35
N LYS A 228 -24.05 1.44 -5.06
CA LYS A 228 -25.26 1.46 -5.88
C LYS A 228 -26.49 1.54 -4.99
N ASN A 229 -27.38 2.49 -5.26
CA ASN A 229 -28.62 2.69 -4.49
C ASN A 229 -28.37 2.76 -2.98
N ASN A 230 -27.34 3.50 -2.57
CA ASN A 230 -26.90 3.67 -1.17
C ASN A 230 -26.46 2.37 -0.46
N LYS A 231 -26.13 1.31 -1.21
CA LYS A 231 -25.53 0.07 -0.71
C LYS A 231 -24.08 -0.01 -1.13
N ILE A 232 -23.23 -0.47 -0.22
CA ILE A 232 -21.79 -0.64 -0.44
C ILE A 232 -21.51 -2.10 -0.78
N THR A 233 -20.78 -2.34 -1.86
CA THR A 233 -20.27 -3.67 -2.24
C THR A 233 -18.76 -3.61 -2.40
N THR A 234 -18.04 -4.60 -1.89
CA THR A 234 -16.60 -4.76 -2.15
C THR A 234 -16.32 -6.21 -2.58
N PRO A 235 -15.36 -6.45 -3.48
CA PRO A 235 -15.00 -7.81 -3.87
C PRO A 235 -14.55 -8.65 -2.64
N PRO A 236 -14.95 -9.93 -2.56
CA PRO A 236 -14.37 -10.88 -1.61
C PRO A 236 -12.88 -11.06 -1.87
N ILE A 237 -12.11 -11.41 -0.85
CA ILE A 237 -10.64 -11.62 -0.98
C ILE A 237 -10.31 -12.83 -1.87
N GLU A 238 -11.27 -13.75 -2.03
CA GLU A 238 -11.23 -14.94 -2.88
C GLU A 238 -11.10 -14.59 -4.37
N THR A 239 -11.39 -13.34 -4.76
CA THR A 239 -11.14 -12.83 -6.12
C THR A 239 -9.65 -12.61 -6.43
N GLY A 240 -8.77 -12.81 -5.45
CA GLY A 240 -7.34 -12.48 -5.53
C GLY A 240 -7.00 -11.09 -4.98
N ALA A 241 -7.97 -10.41 -4.37
CA ALA A 241 -7.73 -9.15 -3.67
C ALA A 241 -6.98 -9.37 -2.35
N LEU A 242 -6.10 -8.43 -1.99
CA LEU A 242 -5.43 -8.46 -0.69
C LEU A 242 -6.43 -8.15 0.43
N GLY A 243 -6.33 -8.85 1.57
CA GLY A 243 -7.03 -8.47 2.82
C GLY A 243 -6.49 -7.15 3.38
N GLY A 244 -6.92 -6.02 2.82
CA GLY A 244 -6.45 -4.69 3.20
C GLY A 244 -6.86 -4.29 4.62
N ILE A 245 -5.93 -3.72 5.38
CA ILE A 245 -6.22 -3.16 6.71
C ILE A 245 -7.07 -1.89 6.58
N THR A 246 -6.82 -1.04 5.57
CA THR A 246 -7.70 0.10 5.25
C THR A 246 -9.09 -0.37 4.81
N ARG A 247 -9.19 -1.44 4.02
CA ARG A 247 -10.47 -2.09 3.67
C ARG A 247 -11.22 -2.53 4.92
N LYS A 248 -10.55 -3.26 5.83
CA LYS A 248 -11.11 -3.68 7.13
C LYS A 248 -11.64 -2.49 7.93
N THR A 249 -10.86 -1.41 8.03
CA THR A 249 -11.30 -0.17 8.68
C THR A 249 -12.51 0.46 7.99
N VAL A 250 -12.55 0.51 6.66
CA VAL A 250 -13.69 1.08 5.93
C VAL A 250 -14.96 0.25 6.14
N ILE A 251 -14.85 -1.08 6.22
CA ILE A 251 -15.99 -1.94 6.56
C ILE A 251 -16.52 -1.63 7.97
N GLU A 252 -15.62 -1.49 8.95
CA GLU A 252 -15.99 -1.09 10.32
C GLU A 252 -16.65 0.31 10.35
N ILE A 253 -16.11 1.28 9.60
CA ILE A 253 -16.69 2.63 9.46
C ILE A 253 -18.08 2.57 8.83
N ALA A 254 -18.25 1.83 7.72
CA ALA A 254 -19.52 1.72 7.02
C ALA A 254 -20.62 1.16 7.94
N ASN A 255 -20.31 0.11 8.70
CA ASN A 255 -21.22 -0.47 9.69
C ASN A 255 -21.59 0.55 10.79
N ASN A 256 -20.61 1.29 11.31
CA ASN A 256 -20.86 2.32 12.34
C ASN A 256 -21.69 3.50 11.83
N LEU A 257 -21.63 3.79 10.53
CA LEU A 257 -22.47 4.79 9.86
C LEU A 257 -23.81 4.22 9.38
N ASN A 258 -24.11 2.95 9.66
CA ASN A 258 -25.32 2.23 9.26
C ASN A 258 -25.52 2.09 7.74
N PHE A 259 -24.44 2.04 6.96
CA PHE A 259 -24.52 1.64 5.56
C PHE A 259 -24.66 0.12 5.44
N GLU A 260 -25.55 -0.32 4.54
CA GLU A 260 -25.59 -1.74 4.14
C GLU A 260 -24.33 -2.05 3.34
N LEU A 261 -23.52 -2.99 3.83
CA LEU A 261 -22.29 -3.42 3.18
C LEU A 261 -22.31 -4.92 2.92
N THR A 262 -21.93 -5.31 1.70
CA THR A 262 -21.82 -6.72 1.32
C THR A 262 -20.47 -7.01 0.65
N GLU A 263 -19.96 -8.21 0.89
CA GLU A 263 -18.81 -8.75 0.16
C GLU A 263 -19.36 -9.66 -0.95
N GLN A 264 -19.33 -9.19 -2.20
CA GLN A 264 -19.89 -9.89 -3.36
C GLN A 264 -19.07 -9.62 -4.61
N ASN A 265 -19.11 -10.57 -5.54
CA ASN A 265 -18.47 -10.41 -6.85
C ASN A 265 -19.09 -9.23 -7.58
N ILE A 266 -18.24 -8.40 -8.18
CA ILE A 266 -18.61 -7.22 -8.96
C ILE A 266 -18.27 -7.52 -10.42
N SER A 267 -19.29 -7.49 -11.29
CA SER A 267 -19.10 -7.60 -12.75
C SER A 267 -18.60 -6.28 -13.35
N LYS A 268 -18.21 -6.33 -14.63
CA LYS A 268 -17.87 -5.10 -15.37
C LYS A 268 -19.10 -4.18 -15.50
N GLU A 269 -20.28 -4.75 -15.71
CA GLU A 269 -21.53 -4.02 -15.83
C GLU A 269 -21.91 -3.32 -14.52
N ASP A 270 -21.73 -3.99 -13.38
CA ASP A 270 -21.93 -3.38 -12.06
C ASP A 270 -20.99 -2.19 -11.87
N LEU A 271 -19.70 -2.40 -12.17
CA LEU A 271 -18.65 -1.37 -12.05
C LEU A 271 -18.99 -0.11 -12.86
N LEU A 272 -19.38 -0.28 -14.13
CA LEU A 272 -19.67 0.85 -15.03
C LEU A 272 -21.03 1.51 -14.74
N SER A 273 -21.93 0.83 -14.04
CA SER A 273 -23.24 1.37 -13.67
C SER A 273 -23.30 1.89 -12.23
N ALA A 274 -22.19 1.86 -11.50
CA ALA A 274 -22.09 2.35 -10.12
C ALA A 274 -22.45 3.84 -9.99
N ASP A 275 -23.04 4.18 -8.84
CA ASP A 275 -23.31 5.59 -8.49
C ASP A 275 -22.03 6.26 -7.96
N GLU A 276 -21.24 5.51 -7.18
CA GLU A 276 -19.90 5.92 -6.74
C GLU A 276 -18.94 4.73 -6.75
N LEU A 277 -17.66 5.00 -6.93
CA LEU A 277 -16.57 4.04 -6.74
C LEU A 277 -15.47 4.70 -5.89
N PHE A 278 -14.77 3.92 -5.07
CA PHE A 278 -13.58 4.42 -4.40
C PHE A 278 -12.55 3.33 -4.10
N PHE A 279 -11.29 3.76 -3.99
CA PHE A 279 -10.18 2.91 -3.59
C PHE A 279 -9.82 3.10 -2.12
N THR A 280 -9.23 2.04 -1.54
CA THR A 280 -8.70 2.06 -0.17
C THR A 280 -7.30 1.46 -0.07
N GLY A 281 -6.41 2.09 0.70
CA GLY A 281 -5.09 1.53 1.02
C GLY A 281 -4.28 2.42 1.95
N THR A 282 -3.20 1.92 2.56
CA THR A 282 -2.43 2.72 3.53
C THR A 282 -1.81 3.99 2.93
N ALA A 283 -1.31 3.90 1.70
CA ALA A 283 -0.74 5.07 1.00
C ALA A 283 -1.86 5.99 0.47
N THR A 284 -2.82 5.40 -0.24
CA THR A 284 -3.91 6.09 -0.95
C THR A 284 -5.04 6.60 -0.05
N GLU A 285 -5.15 6.06 1.17
CA GLU A 285 -6.23 6.32 2.12
C GLU A 285 -7.59 5.92 1.57
N VAL A 286 -8.55 6.84 1.49
CA VAL A 286 -9.85 6.66 0.82
C VAL A 286 -9.92 7.70 -0.29
N ILE A 287 -10.03 7.25 -1.54
CA ILE A 287 -10.09 8.16 -2.71
C ILE A 287 -11.17 7.74 -3.69
N GLY A 288 -11.98 8.69 -4.14
CA GLY A 288 -13.01 8.46 -5.15
C GLY A 288 -12.41 8.11 -6.50
N VAL A 289 -13.03 7.16 -7.20
CA VAL A 289 -12.77 6.82 -8.60
C VAL A 289 -13.90 7.44 -9.43
N VAL A 290 -13.56 8.48 -10.20
CA VAL A 290 -14.55 9.33 -10.86
C VAL A 290 -14.76 8.98 -12.33
N SER A 291 -13.85 8.18 -12.90
CA SER A 291 -13.99 7.68 -14.26
C SER A 291 -13.31 6.32 -14.43
N VAL A 292 -13.95 5.43 -15.19
CA VAL A 292 -13.42 4.14 -15.64
C VAL A 292 -13.44 4.11 -17.17
N ASP A 293 -12.30 3.87 -17.81
CA ASP A 293 -12.16 3.82 -19.28
C ASP A 293 -12.76 5.06 -19.99
N ASN A 294 -12.53 6.26 -19.43
CA ASN A 294 -13.08 7.55 -19.89
C ASN A 294 -14.60 7.71 -19.76
N SER A 295 -15.30 6.74 -19.17
CA SER A 295 -16.71 6.89 -18.79
C SER A 295 -16.78 7.44 -17.37
N ASN A 296 -17.63 8.44 -17.13
CA ASN A 296 -17.81 8.98 -15.78
C ASN A 296 -18.55 7.97 -14.90
N ILE A 297 -18.14 7.89 -13.64
CA ILE A 297 -18.91 7.25 -12.57
C ILE A 297 -19.77 8.32 -11.92
N GLY A 298 -21.07 8.07 -11.80
CA GLY A 298 -22.03 9.07 -11.34
C GLY A 298 -21.92 10.37 -12.14
N ASN A 299 -21.60 11.47 -11.45
CA ASN A 299 -21.44 12.80 -12.05
C ASN A 299 -19.98 13.17 -12.39
N GLY A 300 -19.02 12.25 -12.22
CA GLY A 300 -17.61 12.52 -12.45
C GLY A 300 -16.89 13.20 -11.28
N SER A 301 -17.43 13.11 -10.06
CA SER A 301 -16.83 13.60 -8.81
C SER A 301 -17.00 12.58 -7.67
N PRO A 302 -16.19 12.60 -6.61
CA PRO A 302 -16.42 11.76 -5.44
C PRO A 302 -17.79 12.03 -4.81
N GLY A 303 -18.59 10.99 -4.62
CA GLY A 303 -19.95 11.12 -4.11
C GLY A 303 -20.05 11.19 -2.59
N ASP A 304 -21.29 11.32 -2.10
CA ASP A 304 -21.59 11.61 -0.69
C ASP A 304 -21.19 10.47 0.24
N VAL A 305 -21.41 9.21 -0.17
CA VAL A 305 -21.03 8.05 0.66
C VAL A 305 -19.52 7.96 0.76
N THR A 306 -18.80 8.10 -0.35
CA THR A 306 -17.34 8.12 -0.39
C THR A 306 -16.79 9.23 0.50
N ASN A 307 -17.36 10.43 0.43
CA ASN A 307 -16.93 11.57 1.25
C ASN A 307 -17.22 11.35 2.74
N ALA A 308 -18.34 10.74 3.10
CA ALA A 308 -18.68 10.40 4.48
C ALA A 308 -17.67 9.38 5.06
N ILE A 309 -17.38 8.31 4.31
CA ILE A 309 -16.38 7.30 4.69
C ILE A 309 -14.99 7.94 4.83
N ARG A 310 -14.56 8.73 3.83
CA ARG A 310 -13.26 9.41 3.84
C ARG A 310 -13.13 10.34 5.05
N LYS A 311 -14.14 11.17 5.30
CA LYS A 311 -14.15 12.09 6.46
C LYS A 311 -13.97 11.30 7.75
N LYS A 312 -14.75 10.23 7.94
CA LYS A 312 -14.65 9.42 9.16
C LYS A 312 -13.30 8.73 9.30
N TYR A 313 -12.75 8.22 8.20
CA TYR A 313 -11.40 7.64 8.17
C TYR A 313 -10.34 8.66 8.60
N LEU A 314 -10.41 9.89 8.06
CA LEU A 314 -9.48 10.97 8.42
C LEU A 314 -9.62 11.43 9.87
N GLU A 315 -10.82 11.45 10.44
CA GLU A 315 -11.02 11.70 11.88
C GLU A 315 -10.28 10.66 12.73
N ILE A 316 -10.38 9.38 12.35
CA ILE A 316 -9.73 8.27 13.06
C ILE A 316 -8.20 8.36 12.95
N VAL A 317 -7.64 8.41 11.74
CA VAL A 317 -6.18 8.33 11.56
C VAL A 317 -5.43 9.58 12.05
N ASN A 318 -6.13 10.71 12.21
CA ASN A 318 -5.58 11.93 12.82
C ASN A 318 -5.86 12.02 14.33
N GLY A 319 -6.46 11.00 14.95
CA GLY A 319 -6.75 10.95 16.39
C GLY A 319 -7.78 11.98 16.86
N ASN A 320 -8.70 12.36 15.98
CA ASN A 320 -9.83 13.24 16.28
C ASN A 320 -11.12 12.46 16.60
N ASP A 321 -11.08 11.13 16.57
CA ASP A 321 -12.18 10.25 16.98
C ASP A 321 -11.84 9.52 18.30
N ALA A 322 -12.48 9.93 19.39
CA ALA A 322 -12.22 9.38 20.73
C ALA A 322 -12.56 7.89 20.87
N ASN A 323 -13.44 7.36 20.01
CA ASN A 323 -13.86 5.95 20.05
C ASN A 323 -12.89 5.01 19.34
N SER A 324 -11.87 5.54 18.66
CA SER A 324 -10.92 4.75 17.85
C SER A 324 -9.49 4.79 18.38
N ASP A 325 -9.32 5.17 19.65
CA ASP A 325 -8.02 5.21 20.33
C ASP A 325 -7.28 3.86 20.29
N ASN A 326 -8.03 2.75 20.28
CA ASN A 326 -7.48 1.39 20.16
C ASN A 326 -6.77 1.12 18.82
N TYR A 327 -7.03 1.92 17.78
CA TYR A 327 -6.33 1.83 16.50
C TYR A 327 -5.03 2.62 16.46
N LEU A 328 -4.76 3.46 17.46
CA LEU A 328 -3.64 4.39 17.44
C LEU A 328 -2.59 3.98 18.47
N THR A 329 -1.45 3.47 18.01
CA THR A 329 -0.32 3.19 18.88
C THR A 329 0.60 4.41 18.94
N LEU A 330 0.73 5.03 20.11
CA LEU A 330 1.65 6.14 20.30
C LEU A 330 3.11 5.69 20.11
N VAL A 331 3.91 6.53 19.44
CA VAL A 331 5.33 6.27 19.16
C VAL A 331 6.20 6.40 20.42
N LYS A 332 5.77 7.20 21.40
CA LYS A 332 6.46 7.41 22.68
C LYS A 332 6.65 6.12 23.47
#